data_AF-A0A975LDM6-F1
#
_entry.id   AF-A0A975LDM6-F1
#
_cell.length_a   1.000
_cell.length_b   1.000
_cell.length_c   1.000
_cell.angle_alpha   90.00
_cell.angle_beta   90.00
_cell.angle_gamma   90.00
#
_symmetry.space_group_name_H-M   'P 1'
#
loop_
_entity.id
_entity.type
_entity.pdbx_description
1 polymer ?
#
loop_
_entity_poly.entity_id
_entity_poly.type
_entity_poly.pdbx_seq_one_letter_code
_entity_poly.pdbx_strand_id
1 'polypeptide(L)'
;MKGKGKIFVLIFIMQITLAYLFTLYYDNNFFVISIMLSLIIEFIIIIVIFIVLNSMNNKYVSKLNNIYDTVYDPVKRLYNKSILVKKNSKKWRLILALYCFTTVFPLATVYFEQHTTKSISSPRDFYKIHNNLDGKYYLTNDIDLTNYSYKTNNKCDINNKFIGSLDGKGYSINNLHQELFYCVGKTGQISNLRFINVDINSNTDRVGTVTKVNYGRLFNIEVEGNVKGNDTVGGLVGENSGIIELSSFAGLVEGQDYIGGISGENRGNITKLYAVGTVNGNNYVGGIVGYNVCLRCFISNAYSNSTIIGNNLVGGIVGRGIIRNSFVLGDVYVNQNEFLPSDRYSPFDFTLGNIYSYGNYDLSKGFIYSGKTIENYDIPTSSIITEKELLDKNWYINTLNYDENIWDFSVLENGCLPILKNKEGQTLYKISDNN
;
A
#
# COMPACT_ATOMS: atom_id res chain seq x y z
N MET A 1 23.92 -52.04 28.98
CA MET A 1 23.62 -51.43 27.66
C MET A 1 22.15 -51.62 27.20
N LYS A 2 21.13 -51.59 28.08
CA LYS A 2 19.70 -51.70 27.67
C LYS A 2 18.83 -50.43 27.87
N GLY A 3 19.38 -49.33 28.40
CA GLY A 3 18.64 -48.07 28.64
C GLY A 3 18.91 -46.92 27.64
N LYS A 4 19.97 -46.99 26.82
CA LYS A 4 20.40 -45.88 25.95
C LYS A 4 19.59 -45.76 24.65
N GLY A 5 19.06 -46.87 24.14
CA GLY A 5 18.24 -46.87 22.91
C GLY A 5 16.86 -46.25 23.10
N LYS A 6 16.24 -46.41 24.27
CA LYS A 6 14.89 -45.89 24.55
C LYS A 6 14.85 -44.36 24.63
N ILE A 7 15.91 -43.72 25.12
CA ILE A 7 16.01 -42.25 25.21
C ILE A 7 16.20 -41.64 23.82
N PHE A 8 17.04 -42.23 22.97
CA PHE A 8 17.19 -41.77 21.58
C PHE A 8 15.91 -41.91 20.77
N VAL A 9 15.19 -43.02 20.95
CA VAL A 9 13.88 -43.23 20.32
C VAL A 9 12.86 -42.21 20.84
N LEU A 10 12.87 -41.87 22.14
CA LEU A 10 11.97 -40.85 22.68
C LEU A 10 12.26 -39.45 22.12
N ILE A 11 13.54 -39.07 22.02
CA ILE A 11 13.97 -37.79 21.45
C ILE A 11 13.60 -37.72 19.96
N PHE A 12 13.79 -38.81 19.23
CA PHE A 12 13.46 -38.89 17.81
C PHE A 12 11.96 -38.82 17.56
N ILE A 13 11.16 -39.52 18.39
CA ILE A 13 9.69 -39.43 18.35
C ILE A 13 9.26 -38.00 18.70
N MET A 14 9.82 -37.37 19.75
CA MET A 14 9.52 -35.97 20.08
C MET A 14 9.85 -35.00 18.95
N GLN A 15 10.97 -35.18 18.24
CA GLN A 15 11.34 -34.34 17.10
C GLN A 15 10.39 -34.49 15.91
N ILE A 16 9.90 -35.71 15.64
CA ILE A 16 8.89 -35.96 14.62
C ILE A 16 7.54 -35.34 15.02
N THR A 17 7.13 -35.47 16.28
CA THR A 17 5.89 -34.84 16.77
C THR A 17 5.98 -33.31 16.73
N LEU A 18 7.16 -32.74 16.99
CA LEU A 18 7.42 -31.31 16.91
C LEU A 18 7.37 -30.80 15.47
N ALA A 19 7.94 -31.54 14.52
CA ALA A 19 7.86 -31.26 13.10
C ALA A 19 6.41 -31.34 12.58
N TYR A 20 5.64 -32.33 13.06
CA TYR A 20 4.22 -32.51 12.72
C TYR A 20 3.33 -31.40 13.29
N LEU A 21 3.60 -30.94 14.53
CA LEU A 21 2.94 -29.78 15.13
C LEU A 21 3.27 -28.47 14.40
N PHE A 22 4.50 -28.31 13.90
CA PHE A 22 4.90 -27.18 13.07
C PHE A 22 4.15 -27.12 11.73
N THR A 23 3.86 -28.27 11.13
CA THR A 23 3.08 -28.34 9.88
C THR A 23 1.58 -28.10 10.07
N LEU A 24 1.05 -28.30 11.28
CA LEU A 24 -0.40 -28.18 11.55
C LEU A 24 -0.85 -26.78 11.98
N TYR A 25 0.05 -25.89 12.40
CA TYR A 25 -0.30 -24.58 12.98
C TYR A 25 0.37 -23.42 12.24
N TYR A 26 -0.14 -23.15 11.03
CA TYR A 26 0.33 -22.12 10.09
C TYR A 26 -0.57 -20.87 10.11
N ASP A 27 -0.92 -20.36 11.30
CA ASP A 27 -1.73 -19.14 11.42
C ASP A 27 -1.10 -18.09 12.35
N ASN A 28 -1.02 -16.85 11.86
CA ASN A 28 -0.03 -15.83 12.27
C ASN A 28 -0.10 -15.35 13.73
N ASN A 29 -1.22 -15.57 14.44
CA ASN A 29 -1.33 -15.20 15.86
C ASN A 29 -0.76 -16.27 16.81
N PHE A 30 -0.54 -17.50 16.36
CA PHE A 30 0.05 -18.56 17.17
C PHE A 30 1.55 -18.77 16.93
N PHE A 31 2.15 -18.07 15.96
CA PHE A 31 3.59 -18.18 15.66
C PHE A 31 4.47 -17.75 16.84
N VAL A 32 4.11 -16.64 17.51
CA VAL A 32 4.81 -16.17 18.71
C VAL A 32 4.62 -17.14 19.88
N ILE A 33 3.42 -17.70 20.04
CA ILE A 33 3.12 -18.71 21.07
C ILE A 33 3.88 -20.01 20.79
N SER A 34 4.04 -20.41 19.53
CA SER A 34 4.80 -21.57 19.10
C SER A 34 6.30 -21.40 19.37
N ILE A 35 6.86 -20.22 19.09
CA ILE A 35 8.24 -19.88 19.47
C ILE A 35 8.42 -19.88 20.98
N MET A 36 7.49 -19.29 21.74
CA MET A 36 7.54 -19.30 23.19
C MET A 36 7.40 -20.72 23.77
N LEU A 37 6.51 -21.56 23.23
CA LEU A 37 6.42 -22.97 23.62
C LEU A 37 7.69 -23.74 23.27
N SER A 38 8.29 -23.50 22.10
CA SER A 38 9.55 -24.11 21.70
C SER A 38 10.68 -23.73 22.67
N LEU A 39 10.78 -22.46 23.05
CA LEU A 39 11.76 -21.98 24.02
C LEU A 39 11.50 -22.54 25.43
N ILE A 40 10.24 -22.69 25.85
CA ILE A 40 9.86 -23.31 27.12
C ILE A 40 10.22 -24.80 27.12
N ILE A 41 9.96 -25.52 26.02
CA ILE A 41 10.30 -26.93 25.86
C ILE A 41 11.82 -27.12 25.85
N GLU A 42 12.57 -26.26 25.16
CA GLU A 42 14.04 -26.26 25.20
C GLU A 42 14.57 -25.98 26.61
N PHE A 43 13.94 -25.05 27.35
CA PHE A 43 14.30 -24.77 28.74
C PHE A 43 14.01 -25.95 29.68
N ILE A 44 12.88 -26.64 29.49
CA ILE A 44 12.53 -27.86 30.23
C ILE A 44 13.53 -28.98 29.90
N ILE A 45 13.94 -29.14 28.64
CA ILE A 45 14.96 -30.11 28.23
C ILE A 45 16.30 -29.79 28.92
N ILE A 46 16.70 -28.52 28.98
CA ILE A 46 17.91 -28.08 29.71
C ILE A 46 17.80 -28.39 31.20
N ILE A 47 16.64 -28.14 31.84
CA ILE A 47 16.40 -28.47 33.25
C ILE A 47 16.45 -29.98 33.48
N VAL A 48 15.83 -30.79 32.63
CA VAL A 48 15.84 -32.25 32.75
C VAL A 48 17.27 -32.79 32.58
N ILE A 49 18.03 -32.25 31.62
CA ILE A 49 19.45 -32.58 31.45
C ILE A 49 20.24 -32.16 32.70
N PHE A 50 19.98 -30.98 33.26
CA PHE A 50 20.63 -30.50 34.48
C PHE A 50 20.32 -31.36 35.70
N ILE A 51 19.06 -31.79 35.88
CA ILE A 51 18.63 -32.71 36.96
C ILE A 51 19.27 -34.09 36.79
N VAL A 52 19.31 -34.63 35.56
CA VAL A 52 19.96 -35.90 35.25
C VAL A 52 21.49 -35.83 35.47
N LEU A 53 22.11 -34.68 35.21
CA LEU A 53 23.54 -34.45 35.47
C LEU A 53 23.83 -34.27 36.97
N ASN A 54 22.97 -33.57 37.72
CA ASN A 54 23.06 -33.46 39.19
C ASN A 54 22.80 -34.81 39.89
N SER A 55 21.98 -35.67 39.29
CA SER A 55 21.78 -37.04 39.73
C SER A 55 23.03 -37.93 39.56
N MET A 56 24.06 -37.48 38.84
CA MET A 56 25.26 -38.27 38.51
C MET A 56 26.53 -37.93 39.29
N ASN A 57 26.49 -37.11 40.35
CA ASN A 57 27.60 -37.08 41.31
C ASN A 57 27.19 -36.53 42.67
N ASN A 58 27.29 -37.37 43.69
CA ASN A 58 26.89 -37.07 45.06
C ASN A 58 28.13 -37.03 45.96
N LYS A 59 28.64 -35.83 46.23
CA LYS A 59 29.22 -35.40 47.52
C LYS A 59 29.57 -33.92 47.43
N TYR A 60 29.20 -33.15 48.46
CA TYR A 60 29.40 -31.69 48.63
C TYR A 60 28.29 -30.77 48.09
N VAL A 61 27.04 -31.03 48.49
CA VAL A 61 25.91 -30.08 48.36
C VAL A 61 25.66 -29.27 49.66
N SER A 62 26.43 -29.48 50.73
CA SER A 62 26.13 -28.89 52.05
C SER A 62 26.70 -27.47 52.31
N LYS A 63 26.92 -26.65 51.27
CA LYS A 63 27.23 -25.21 51.42
C LYS A 63 26.53 -24.38 50.33
N LEU A 64 25.23 -24.58 50.21
CA LEU A 64 24.32 -23.51 49.82
C LEU A 64 24.30 -22.45 50.94
N ASN A 65 24.08 -21.19 50.57
CA ASN A 65 23.76 -20.06 51.43
C ASN A 65 24.97 -19.22 51.87
N ASN A 66 25.42 -18.34 50.97
CA ASN A 66 25.30 -16.92 51.28
C ASN A 66 25.34 -16.05 50.01
N ILE A 67 24.15 -15.56 49.66
CA ILE A 67 23.86 -14.16 49.32
C ILE A 67 24.52 -13.71 48.00
N TYR A 68 23.80 -13.71 46.87
CA TYR A 68 22.97 -12.59 46.37
C TYR A 68 23.69 -11.25 46.14
N ASP A 69 24.94 -11.11 46.56
CA ASP A 69 25.77 -9.94 46.34
C ASP A 69 27.08 -10.43 45.69
N THR A 70 27.46 -10.08 44.47
CA THR A 70 27.06 -8.92 43.69
C THR A 70 27.52 -9.15 42.25
N VAL A 71 26.76 -9.98 41.53
CA VAL A 71 26.22 -9.84 40.16
C VAL A 71 27.12 -9.33 38.98
N TYR A 72 28.27 -8.70 39.18
CA TYR A 72 29.05 -8.05 38.10
C TYR A 72 30.32 -8.81 37.65
N ASP A 73 30.82 -9.75 38.46
CA ASP A 73 32.01 -10.58 38.17
C ASP A 73 31.80 -11.82 37.24
N PRO A 74 30.57 -12.32 36.91
CA PRO A 74 30.41 -13.54 36.09
C PRO A 74 30.77 -13.41 34.61
N VAL A 75 30.52 -12.26 33.97
CA VAL A 75 30.80 -12.07 32.53
C VAL A 75 32.30 -12.01 32.26
N LYS A 76 33.03 -11.31 33.15
CA LYS A 76 34.51 -11.22 33.11
C LYS A 76 35.16 -12.57 33.42
N ARG A 77 34.56 -13.40 34.28
CA ARG A 77 34.98 -14.80 34.51
C ARG A 77 34.61 -15.76 33.39
N LEU A 78 33.55 -15.55 32.62
CA LEU A 78 33.24 -16.37 31.42
C LEU A 78 34.25 -16.12 30.30
N TYR A 79 34.63 -14.87 30.07
CA TYR A 79 35.69 -14.50 29.13
C TYR A 79 37.06 -15.07 29.58
N ASN A 80 37.41 -14.95 30.86
CA ASN A 80 38.69 -15.44 31.38
C ASN A 80 38.72 -16.97 31.67
N LYS A 81 37.58 -17.65 31.89
CA LYS A 81 37.49 -19.13 31.98
C LYS A 81 37.41 -19.83 30.62
N SER A 82 37.33 -19.09 29.51
CA SER A 82 37.61 -19.66 28.18
C SER A 82 39.03 -20.25 28.09
N ILE A 83 39.93 -19.87 29.01
CA ILE A 83 41.29 -20.41 29.17
C ILE A 83 41.32 -21.81 29.81
N LEU A 84 40.22 -22.28 30.45
CA LEU A 84 40.15 -23.60 31.10
C LEU A 84 39.43 -24.69 30.29
N VAL A 85 39.04 -24.43 29.04
CA VAL A 85 38.64 -25.48 28.08
C VAL A 85 39.88 -26.10 27.42
N LYS A 86 40.84 -26.55 28.23
CA LYS A 86 42.00 -27.34 27.82
C LYS A 86 41.85 -28.79 28.34
N LYS A 87 40.83 -29.52 27.84
CA LYS A 87 40.78 -30.99 27.64
C LYS A 87 39.36 -31.49 27.29
N ASN A 88 38.79 -30.96 26.21
CA ASN A 88 37.81 -31.62 25.30
C ASN A 88 37.26 -30.60 24.29
N SER A 89 38.15 -29.73 23.80
CA SER A 89 37.82 -28.55 23.02
C SER A 89 37.26 -28.87 21.63
N LYS A 90 37.50 -30.07 21.07
CA LYS A 90 36.97 -30.43 19.75
C LYS A 90 35.48 -30.78 19.79
N LYS A 91 35.02 -31.57 20.76
CA LYS A 91 33.65 -32.09 20.79
C LYS A 91 32.61 -31.01 21.10
N TRP A 92 32.92 -30.13 22.04
CA TRP A 92 32.06 -28.97 22.37
C TRP A 92 32.05 -27.92 21.25
N ARG A 93 33.20 -27.66 20.59
CA ARG A 93 33.23 -26.83 19.39
C ARG A 93 32.44 -27.46 18.24
N LEU A 94 32.48 -28.78 18.09
CA LEU A 94 31.71 -29.49 17.07
C LEU A 94 30.21 -29.38 17.34
N ILE A 95 29.76 -29.58 18.59
CA ILE A 95 28.34 -29.49 18.95
C ILE A 95 27.83 -28.05 18.78
N LEU A 96 28.60 -27.05 19.21
CA LEU A 96 28.24 -25.64 19.03
C LEU A 96 28.25 -25.26 17.54
N ALA A 97 29.23 -25.73 16.77
CA ALA A 97 29.30 -25.52 15.33
C ALA A 97 28.12 -26.19 14.62
N LEU A 98 27.77 -27.43 14.98
CA LEU A 98 26.60 -28.13 14.46
C LEU A 98 25.32 -27.37 14.79
N TYR A 99 25.12 -26.93 16.03
CA TYR A 99 23.97 -26.11 16.41
C TYR A 99 23.90 -24.82 15.59
N CYS A 100 25.01 -24.07 15.50
CA CYS A 100 25.07 -22.88 14.65
C CYS A 100 24.77 -23.19 13.18
N PHE A 101 25.21 -24.32 12.63
CA PHE A 101 24.99 -24.70 11.23
C PHE A 101 23.59 -25.23 10.94
N THR A 102 22.95 -25.88 11.92
CA THR A 102 21.63 -26.53 11.72
C THR A 102 20.45 -25.65 12.13
N THR A 103 20.64 -24.67 13.02
CA THR A 103 19.54 -23.83 13.51
C THR A 103 19.80 -22.35 13.26
N VAL A 104 20.93 -21.81 13.73
CA VAL A 104 21.21 -20.37 13.65
C VAL A 104 21.45 -19.92 12.21
N PHE A 105 22.25 -20.66 11.43
CA PHE A 105 22.53 -20.33 10.03
C PHE A 105 21.26 -20.39 9.17
N PRO A 106 20.45 -21.46 9.18
CA PRO A 106 19.22 -21.50 8.39
C PRO A 106 18.22 -20.43 8.80
N LEU A 107 18.02 -20.16 10.10
CA LEU A 107 17.16 -19.06 10.53
C LEU A 107 17.73 -17.70 10.11
N ALA A 108 19.03 -17.49 10.26
CA ALA A 108 19.68 -16.26 9.85
C ALA A 108 19.59 -16.07 8.33
N THR A 109 19.75 -17.13 7.53
CA THR A 109 19.60 -17.11 6.08
C THR A 109 18.17 -16.81 5.66
N VAL A 110 17.16 -17.46 6.24
CA VAL A 110 15.74 -17.15 6.00
C VAL A 110 15.41 -15.71 6.41
N TYR A 111 15.89 -15.28 7.57
CA TYR A 111 15.73 -13.90 8.04
C TYR A 111 16.43 -12.89 7.09
N PHE A 112 17.65 -13.18 6.64
CA PHE A 112 18.38 -12.34 5.69
C PHE A 112 17.67 -12.28 4.33
N GLU A 113 17.20 -13.41 3.81
CA GLU A 113 16.47 -13.47 2.53
C GLU A 113 15.14 -12.72 2.58
N GLN A 114 14.44 -12.74 3.73
CA GLN A 114 13.21 -11.95 3.93
C GLN A 114 13.48 -10.44 4.06
N HIS A 115 14.63 -10.04 4.61
CA HIS A 115 14.93 -8.63 4.90
C HIS A 115 15.86 -7.96 3.88
N THR A 116 16.40 -8.69 2.91
CA THR A 116 17.19 -8.12 1.80
C THR A 116 16.28 -7.44 0.79
N THR A 117 16.63 -6.20 0.43
CA THR A 117 15.90 -5.46 -0.59
C THR A 117 16.39 -5.91 -1.97
N LYS A 118 15.48 -6.36 -2.83
CA LYS A 118 15.75 -6.95 -4.14
C LYS A 118 15.60 -5.89 -5.24
N SER A 119 16.60 -5.75 -6.10
CA SER A 119 16.50 -4.89 -7.28
C SER A 119 15.68 -5.55 -8.38
N ILE A 120 14.95 -4.74 -9.14
CA ILE A 120 14.19 -5.13 -10.33
C ILE A 120 14.70 -4.30 -11.49
N SER A 121 15.26 -4.98 -12.49
CA SER A 121 15.88 -4.34 -13.66
C SER A 121 15.26 -4.75 -14.99
N SER A 122 14.35 -5.73 -14.96
CA SER A 122 13.72 -6.32 -16.13
C SER A 122 12.32 -6.85 -15.80
N PRO A 123 11.45 -7.06 -16.80
CA PRO A 123 10.14 -7.69 -16.59
C PRO A 123 10.25 -9.07 -15.91
N ARG A 124 11.27 -9.86 -16.27
CA ARG A 124 11.50 -11.17 -15.63
C ARG A 124 11.80 -11.03 -14.14
N ASP A 125 12.55 -9.99 -13.73
CA ASP A 125 12.78 -9.72 -12.32
C ASP A 125 11.51 -9.28 -11.61
N PHE A 126 10.70 -8.45 -12.26
CA PHE A 126 9.42 -7.99 -11.73
C PHE A 126 8.52 -9.17 -11.34
N TYR A 127 8.37 -10.16 -12.23
CA TYR A 127 7.54 -11.33 -11.95
C TYR A 127 8.08 -12.26 -10.84
N LYS A 128 9.31 -12.08 -10.35
CA LYS A 128 9.80 -12.81 -9.16
C LYS A 128 9.08 -12.40 -7.88
N ILE A 129 8.34 -11.27 -7.88
CA ILE A 129 7.48 -10.85 -6.77
C ILE A 129 6.49 -11.96 -6.37
N HIS A 130 6.02 -12.77 -7.34
CA HIS A 130 5.17 -13.93 -7.09
C HIS A 130 5.72 -14.91 -6.03
N ASN A 131 7.04 -15.01 -5.93
CA ASN A 131 7.69 -15.96 -5.05
C ASN A 131 7.82 -15.44 -3.60
N ASN A 132 7.60 -14.15 -3.37
CA ASN A 132 7.88 -13.51 -2.08
C ASN A 132 7.08 -12.20 -1.93
N LEU A 133 5.79 -12.32 -1.64
CA LEU A 133 4.81 -11.23 -1.62
C LEU A 133 4.95 -10.26 -0.43
N ASP A 134 5.76 -10.59 0.57
CA ASP A 134 6.14 -9.76 1.72
C ASP A 134 7.55 -9.16 1.59
N GLY A 135 8.23 -9.41 0.47
CA GLY A 135 9.57 -8.90 0.20
C GLY A 135 9.66 -7.39 -0.02
N LYS A 136 10.89 -6.88 0.01
CA LYS A 136 11.20 -5.48 -0.31
C LYS A 136 11.87 -5.39 -1.68
N TYR A 137 11.37 -4.52 -2.54
CA TYR A 137 11.77 -4.39 -3.93
C TYR A 137 12.02 -2.93 -4.30
N TYR A 138 12.93 -2.69 -5.25
CA TYR A 138 13.09 -1.38 -5.88
C TYR A 138 13.46 -1.51 -7.36
N LEU A 139 13.01 -0.57 -8.17
CA LEU A 139 13.39 -0.52 -9.58
C LEU A 139 14.78 0.11 -9.76
N THR A 140 15.52 -0.38 -10.75
CA THR A 140 16.80 0.21 -11.19
C THR A 140 16.79 0.70 -12.63
N ASN A 141 15.73 0.40 -13.39
CA ASN A 141 15.49 0.81 -14.77
C ASN A 141 13.98 0.86 -15.01
N ASP A 142 13.56 1.53 -16.09
CA ASP A 142 12.20 1.40 -16.61
C ASP A 142 11.93 -0.05 -17.05
N ILE A 143 10.70 -0.52 -16.84
CA ILE A 143 10.28 -1.90 -17.07
C ILE A 143 9.23 -1.91 -18.19
N ASP A 144 9.56 -2.46 -19.35
CA ASP A 144 8.65 -2.57 -20.49
C ASP A 144 7.92 -3.93 -20.50
N LEU A 145 6.59 -3.91 -20.35
CA LEU A 145 5.75 -5.11 -20.30
C LEU A 145 5.08 -5.47 -21.65
N THR A 146 5.43 -4.82 -22.77
CA THR A 146 4.79 -5.06 -24.10
C THR A 146 4.66 -6.54 -24.46
N ASN A 147 5.70 -7.34 -24.19
CA ASN A 147 5.76 -8.77 -24.53
C ASN A 147 5.52 -9.68 -23.31
N TYR A 148 5.04 -9.11 -22.20
CA TYR A 148 4.85 -9.79 -20.94
C TYR A 148 3.39 -9.64 -20.51
N SER A 149 2.67 -10.76 -20.54
CA SER A 149 1.34 -10.84 -19.94
C SER A 149 1.30 -12.07 -19.05
N TYR A 150 1.07 -11.89 -17.75
CA TYR A 150 0.77 -13.04 -16.90
C TYR A 150 -0.70 -13.43 -17.12
N LYS A 151 -0.94 -14.32 -18.09
CA LYS A 151 -2.29 -14.81 -18.42
C LYS A 151 -2.81 -15.72 -17.31
N THR A 152 -3.43 -15.11 -16.30
CA THR A 152 -4.19 -15.82 -15.28
C THR A 152 -5.68 -15.62 -15.50
N ASN A 153 -6.48 -16.54 -14.97
CA ASN A 153 -7.94 -16.44 -14.97
C ASN A 153 -8.44 -15.17 -14.24
N ASN A 154 -7.60 -14.55 -13.39
CA ASN A 154 -7.96 -13.38 -12.57
C ASN A 154 -7.55 -12.02 -13.17
N LYS A 155 -6.94 -12.01 -14.37
CA LYS A 155 -6.57 -10.81 -15.13
C LYS A 155 -5.67 -9.80 -14.39
N CYS A 156 -4.76 -10.25 -13.52
CA CYS A 156 -3.77 -9.36 -12.90
C CYS A 156 -2.36 -9.95 -13.01
N ASP A 157 -1.33 -9.10 -13.09
CA ASP A 157 0.07 -9.53 -13.16
C ASP A 157 0.53 -10.19 -11.87
N ILE A 158 0.22 -9.61 -10.71
CA ILE A 158 0.44 -10.20 -9.38
C ILE A 158 -0.93 -10.54 -8.78
N ASN A 159 -1.34 -11.81 -8.90
CA ASN A 159 -2.71 -12.25 -8.61
C ASN A 159 -3.02 -12.59 -7.13
N ASN A 160 -2.06 -12.40 -6.23
CA ASN A 160 -2.19 -12.65 -4.80
C ASN A 160 -1.99 -11.35 -4.00
N LYS A 161 -2.34 -11.39 -2.71
CA LYS A 161 -2.21 -10.24 -1.81
C LYS A 161 -0.73 -9.90 -1.57
N PHE A 162 -0.29 -8.74 -2.05
CA PHE A 162 1.04 -8.20 -1.82
C PHE A 162 1.07 -7.42 -0.50
N ILE A 163 1.97 -7.79 0.41
CA ILE A 163 2.09 -7.18 1.76
C ILE A 163 3.49 -6.60 2.02
N GLY A 164 4.38 -6.67 1.02
CA GLY A 164 5.74 -6.14 1.04
C GLY A 164 5.84 -4.69 0.56
N SER A 165 7.02 -4.28 0.09
CA SER A 165 7.25 -2.91 -0.40
C SER A 165 7.84 -2.90 -1.82
N LEU A 166 7.33 -2.05 -2.71
CA LEU A 166 7.89 -1.79 -4.04
C LEU A 166 8.17 -0.29 -4.19
N ASP A 167 9.44 0.08 -4.30
CA ASP A 167 9.88 1.46 -4.54
C ASP A 167 10.35 1.64 -5.99
N GLY A 168 9.58 2.35 -6.80
CA GLY A 168 9.89 2.62 -8.20
C GLY A 168 11.10 3.53 -8.40
N LYS A 169 11.58 4.25 -7.37
CA LYS A 169 12.70 5.20 -7.48
C LYS A 169 12.57 6.23 -8.62
N GLY A 170 11.35 6.48 -9.10
CA GLY A 170 11.05 7.36 -10.23
C GLY A 170 11.04 6.67 -11.61
N TYR A 171 11.47 5.41 -11.69
CA TYR A 171 11.36 4.61 -12.92
C TYR A 171 9.91 4.26 -13.23
N SER A 172 9.67 3.89 -14.48
CA SER A 172 8.33 3.55 -14.98
C SER A 172 8.12 2.06 -15.24
N ILE A 173 6.86 1.65 -15.22
CA ILE A 173 6.37 0.40 -15.82
C ILE A 173 5.57 0.80 -17.05
N ASN A 174 5.96 0.31 -18.22
CA ASN A 174 5.41 0.74 -19.51
C ASN A 174 4.59 -0.38 -20.15
N ASN A 175 3.63 0.02 -20.99
CA ASN A 175 2.88 -0.88 -21.87
C ASN A 175 2.10 -1.95 -21.09
N LEU A 176 1.38 -1.52 -20.05
CA LEU A 176 0.63 -2.38 -19.16
C LEU A 176 -0.80 -2.58 -19.70
N HIS A 177 -1.19 -3.83 -19.95
CA HIS A 177 -2.50 -4.20 -20.51
C HIS A 177 -3.47 -4.89 -19.53
N GLN A 178 -3.06 -5.03 -18.26
CA GLN A 178 -3.85 -5.63 -17.19
C GLN A 178 -3.48 -5.00 -15.84
N GLU A 179 -4.31 -5.16 -14.81
CA GLU A 179 -4.04 -4.59 -13.49
C GLU A 179 -2.75 -5.18 -12.89
N LEU A 180 -1.88 -4.34 -12.32
CA LEU A 180 -0.57 -4.78 -11.83
C LEU A 180 -0.69 -5.73 -10.62
N PHE A 181 -1.47 -5.34 -9.62
CA PHE A 181 -1.73 -6.14 -8.42
C PHE A 181 -3.22 -6.47 -8.27
N TYR A 182 -3.51 -7.67 -7.82
CA TYR A 182 -4.88 -8.01 -7.38
C TYR A 182 -5.24 -7.27 -6.10
N CYS A 183 -4.35 -7.28 -5.11
CA CYS A 183 -4.58 -6.64 -3.82
C CYS A 183 -3.28 -6.20 -3.16
N VAL A 184 -3.24 -4.95 -2.70
CA VAL A 184 -2.20 -4.45 -1.79
C VAL A 184 -2.75 -4.54 -0.36
N GLY A 185 -2.15 -5.38 0.47
CA GLY A 185 -2.58 -5.60 1.85
C GLY A 185 -2.17 -4.46 2.79
N LYS A 186 -2.60 -4.53 4.06
CA LYS A 186 -2.45 -3.44 5.05
C LYS A 186 -1.02 -2.96 5.30
N THR A 187 -0.03 -3.84 5.19
CA THR A 187 1.40 -3.49 5.32
C THR A 187 2.06 -3.25 3.97
N GLY A 188 1.34 -3.50 2.88
CA GLY A 188 1.80 -3.34 1.52
C GLY A 188 2.05 -1.87 1.20
N GLN A 189 3.18 -1.58 0.56
CA GLN A 189 3.52 -0.23 0.12
C GLN A 189 4.02 -0.26 -1.33
N ILE A 190 3.47 0.62 -2.16
CA ILE A 190 3.98 0.89 -3.51
C ILE A 190 4.25 2.38 -3.59
N SER A 191 5.44 2.76 -4.03
CA SER A 191 5.81 4.18 -4.07
C SER A 191 6.74 4.59 -5.19
N ASN A 192 6.71 5.87 -5.56
CA ASN A 192 7.64 6.50 -6.51
C ASN A 192 7.69 5.80 -7.86
N LEU A 193 6.53 5.48 -8.42
CA LEU A 193 6.40 4.62 -9.59
C LEU A 193 5.52 5.28 -10.64
N ARG A 194 5.97 5.29 -11.88
CA ARG A 194 5.20 5.79 -13.02
C ARG A 194 4.67 4.64 -13.86
N PHE A 195 3.49 4.81 -14.44
CA PHE A 195 2.91 3.89 -15.40
C PHE A 195 2.67 4.66 -16.69
N ILE A 196 3.25 4.20 -17.79
CA ILE A 196 3.19 4.90 -19.08
C ILE A 196 2.62 3.95 -20.14
N ASN A 197 1.76 4.48 -21.00
CA ASN A 197 1.07 3.71 -22.03
C ASN A 197 0.28 2.53 -21.42
N VAL A 198 -0.55 2.85 -20.43
CA VAL A 198 -1.50 1.87 -19.86
C VAL A 198 -2.68 1.72 -20.82
N ASP A 199 -3.10 0.49 -21.09
CA ASP A 199 -4.31 0.19 -21.85
C ASP A 199 -5.00 -1.04 -21.27
N ILE A 200 -5.73 -0.83 -20.17
CA ILE A 200 -6.44 -1.88 -19.45
C ILE A 200 -7.89 -1.92 -19.92
N ASN A 201 -8.31 -3.06 -20.48
CA ASN A 201 -9.70 -3.34 -20.81
C ASN A 201 -10.17 -4.59 -20.07
N SER A 202 -10.62 -4.39 -18.84
CA SER A 202 -11.01 -5.44 -17.90
C SER A 202 -12.52 -5.62 -17.93
N ASN A 203 -13.00 -6.87 -17.86
CA ASN A 203 -14.44 -7.17 -17.79
C ASN A 203 -14.88 -7.49 -16.35
N THR A 204 -14.13 -6.96 -15.37
CA THR A 204 -14.37 -7.22 -13.96
C THR A 204 -14.91 -5.98 -13.28
N ASP A 205 -15.57 -6.17 -12.14
CA ASP A 205 -16.27 -5.09 -11.46
C ASP A 205 -15.32 -4.13 -10.75
N ARG A 206 -14.07 -4.53 -10.50
CA ARG A 206 -13.07 -3.70 -9.80
C ARG A 206 -11.81 -3.61 -10.62
N VAL A 207 -11.52 -2.40 -11.09
CA VAL A 207 -10.43 -2.16 -12.03
C VAL A 207 -9.62 -0.95 -11.58
N GLY A 208 -8.31 -1.13 -11.53
CA GLY A 208 -7.36 -0.04 -11.37
C GLY A 208 -5.96 -0.46 -11.77
N THR A 209 -5.21 0.46 -12.35
CA THR A 209 -3.88 0.20 -12.92
C THR A 209 -2.94 -0.44 -11.91
N VAL A 210 -2.86 0.15 -10.71
CA VAL A 210 -1.93 -0.29 -9.67
C VAL A 210 -2.49 -1.52 -8.97
N THR A 211 -3.75 -1.45 -8.54
CA THR A 211 -4.39 -2.57 -7.85
C THR A 211 -5.90 -2.56 -7.95
N LYS A 212 -6.54 -3.72 -7.98
CA LYS A 212 -8.01 -3.81 -7.88
C LYS A 212 -8.51 -3.32 -6.52
N VAL A 213 -7.82 -3.71 -5.45
CA VAL A 213 -8.15 -3.35 -4.06
C VAL A 213 -6.91 -2.90 -3.31
N ASN A 214 -6.98 -1.75 -2.63
CA ASN A 214 -5.91 -1.24 -1.79
C ASN A 214 -6.33 -1.21 -0.30
N TYR A 215 -5.58 -1.90 0.56
CA TYR A 215 -5.63 -1.75 2.02
C TYR A 215 -4.35 -1.11 2.59
N GLY A 216 -3.31 -0.98 1.76
CA GLY A 216 -1.99 -0.50 2.15
C GLY A 216 -1.78 0.97 1.80
N ARG A 217 -0.54 1.31 1.42
CA ARG A 217 -0.16 2.68 1.06
C ARG A 217 0.32 2.75 -0.39
N LEU A 218 -0.34 3.57 -1.19
CA LEU A 218 0.13 4.02 -2.49
C LEU A 218 0.63 5.46 -2.33
N PHE A 219 1.89 5.71 -2.68
CA PHE A 219 2.52 7.01 -2.44
C PHE A 219 3.33 7.45 -3.64
N ASN A 220 3.05 8.62 -4.19
CA ASN A 220 3.78 9.13 -5.35
C ASN A 220 3.69 8.17 -6.55
N ILE A 221 2.46 7.87 -6.96
CA ILE A 221 2.17 7.05 -8.14
C ILE A 221 1.62 7.93 -9.24
N GLU A 222 2.13 7.77 -10.46
CA GLU A 222 1.63 8.47 -11.64
C GLU A 222 1.20 7.46 -12.68
N VAL A 223 0.04 7.65 -13.29
CA VAL A 223 -0.49 6.76 -14.31
C VAL A 223 -0.90 7.58 -15.53
N GLU A 224 -0.41 7.18 -16.70
CA GLU A 224 -0.82 7.70 -17.99
C GLU A 224 -1.36 6.57 -18.87
N GLY A 225 -2.62 6.67 -19.28
CA GLY A 225 -3.26 5.74 -20.21
C GLY A 225 -4.76 5.53 -19.99
N ASN A 226 -5.28 4.44 -20.54
CA ASN A 226 -6.70 4.12 -20.57
C ASN A 226 -7.03 2.96 -19.63
N VAL A 227 -8.09 3.11 -18.85
CA VAL A 227 -8.59 2.12 -17.90
C VAL A 227 -10.09 1.95 -18.08
N LYS A 228 -10.49 0.76 -18.57
CA LYS A 228 -11.89 0.39 -18.79
C LYS A 228 -12.28 -0.82 -17.93
N GLY A 229 -13.46 -0.74 -17.33
CA GLY A 229 -14.02 -1.77 -16.47
C GLY A 229 -15.55 -1.81 -16.51
N ASN A 230 -16.15 -2.67 -15.68
CA ASN A 230 -17.61 -2.73 -15.56
C ASN A 230 -18.11 -1.66 -14.57
N ASP A 231 -18.02 -1.90 -13.26
CA ASP A 231 -18.75 -1.09 -12.27
C ASP A 231 -17.88 -0.11 -11.50
N THR A 232 -16.82 -0.60 -10.84
CA THR A 232 -15.94 0.17 -9.96
C THR A 232 -14.58 0.36 -10.62
N VAL A 233 -14.39 1.51 -11.25
CA VAL A 233 -13.22 1.78 -12.08
C VAL A 233 -12.52 3.03 -11.56
N GLY A 234 -11.26 2.88 -11.18
CA GLY A 234 -10.37 3.99 -10.87
C GLY A 234 -9.10 3.94 -11.69
N GLY A 235 -8.56 5.10 -12.08
CA GLY A 235 -7.32 5.14 -12.83
C GLY A 235 -6.14 4.47 -12.11
N LEU A 236 -6.08 4.55 -10.77
CA LEU A 236 -5.07 3.87 -9.96
C LEU A 236 -5.61 2.62 -9.26
N VAL A 237 -6.80 2.74 -8.65
CA VAL A 237 -7.38 1.71 -7.77
C VAL A 237 -8.86 1.54 -8.03
N GLY A 238 -9.36 0.32 -8.10
CA GLY A 238 -10.82 0.08 -8.09
C GLY A 238 -11.43 0.50 -6.75
N GLU A 239 -11.11 -0.25 -5.69
CA GLU A 239 -11.57 0.01 -4.31
C GLU A 239 -10.41 0.38 -3.37
N ASN A 240 -10.44 1.59 -2.81
CA ASN A 240 -9.46 2.03 -1.83
C ASN A 240 -10.00 1.96 -0.39
N SER A 241 -9.41 1.13 0.46
CA SER A 241 -9.57 1.12 1.92
C SER A 241 -8.29 1.52 2.67
N GLY A 242 -7.23 1.89 1.93
CA GLY A 242 -5.92 2.28 2.45
C GLY A 242 -5.65 3.77 2.33
N ILE A 243 -4.38 4.11 2.13
CA ILE A 243 -3.91 5.48 1.93
C ILE A 243 -3.43 5.64 0.49
N ILE A 244 -3.88 6.71 -0.17
CA ILE A 244 -3.33 7.17 -1.45
C ILE A 244 -2.89 8.61 -1.28
N GLU A 245 -1.63 8.90 -1.60
CA GLU A 245 -1.04 10.23 -1.40
C GLU A 245 -0.10 10.61 -2.56
N LEU A 246 -0.02 11.90 -2.89
CA LEU A 246 0.91 12.44 -3.90
C LEU A 246 0.79 11.81 -5.29
N SER A 247 -0.41 11.39 -5.68
CA SER A 247 -0.61 10.54 -6.86
C SER A 247 -1.46 11.20 -7.93
N SER A 248 -1.26 10.81 -9.19
CA SER A 248 -1.97 11.39 -10.31
C SER A 248 -2.35 10.40 -11.40
N PHE A 249 -3.38 10.75 -12.16
CA PHE A 249 -3.84 10.01 -13.33
C PHE A 249 -4.03 10.95 -14.52
N ALA A 250 -3.65 10.49 -15.71
CA ALA A 250 -3.87 11.16 -16.97
C ALA A 250 -4.38 10.18 -18.03
N GLY A 251 -5.57 10.42 -18.58
CA GLY A 251 -6.13 9.61 -19.68
C GLY A 251 -7.61 9.31 -19.51
N LEU A 252 -8.06 8.16 -20.04
CA LEU A 252 -9.48 7.76 -20.03
C LEU A 252 -9.77 6.78 -18.89
N VAL A 253 -10.80 7.05 -18.09
CA VAL A 253 -11.44 6.08 -17.20
C VAL A 253 -12.88 5.87 -17.64
N GLU A 254 -13.27 4.61 -17.90
CA GLU A 254 -14.60 4.26 -18.41
C GLU A 254 -15.21 3.06 -17.65
N GLY A 255 -16.49 3.18 -17.27
CA GLY A 255 -17.29 2.09 -16.70
C GLY A 255 -18.76 2.51 -16.50
N GLN A 256 -19.44 1.92 -15.52
CA GLN A 256 -20.87 2.13 -15.24
C GLN A 256 -21.12 2.93 -13.95
N ASP A 257 -20.82 2.41 -12.75
CA ASP A 257 -21.48 2.94 -11.54
C ASP A 257 -20.61 3.67 -10.52
N TYR A 258 -19.31 3.41 -10.43
CA TYR A 258 -18.42 4.04 -9.46
C TYR A 258 -17.12 4.38 -10.16
N ILE A 259 -17.11 5.52 -10.84
CA ILE A 259 -16.03 5.86 -11.78
C ILE A 259 -15.28 7.08 -11.28
N GLY A 260 -13.97 6.94 -11.10
CA GLY A 260 -13.10 8.01 -10.62
C GLY A 260 -11.76 8.08 -11.33
N GLY A 261 -11.21 9.27 -11.54
CA GLY A 261 -9.86 9.42 -12.11
C GLY A 261 -8.77 8.71 -11.29
N ILE A 262 -8.91 8.66 -9.96
CA ILE A 262 -7.96 7.97 -9.07
C ILE A 262 -8.55 6.66 -8.53
N SER A 263 -9.76 6.72 -7.96
CA SER A 263 -10.41 5.59 -7.28
C SER A 263 -11.88 5.48 -7.66
N GLY A 264 -12.38 4.30 -7.99
CA GLY A 264 -13.82 4.11 -8.21
C GLY A 264 -14.59 4.29 -6.90
N GLU A 265 -14.25 3.47 -5.91
CA GLU A 265 -14.81 3.53 -4.56
C GLU A 265 -13.72 3.85 -3.52
N ASN A 266 -14.02 4.72 -2.56
CA ASN A 266 -13.13 5.06 -1.46
C ASN A 266 -13.77 4.84 -0.08
N ARG A 267 -13.02 4.17 0.78
CA ARG A 267 -13.24 3.92 2.22
C ARG A 267 -12.01 4.28 3.06
N GLY A 268 -10.99 4.85 2.44
CA GLY A 268 -9.72 5.26 3.06
C GLY A 268 -9.45 6.75 2.93
N ASN A 269 -8.20 7.15 3.15
CA ASN A 269 -7.78 8.56 3.01
C ASN A 269 -7.08 8.76 1.67
N ILE A 270 -7.49 9.80 0.94
CA ILE A 270 -6.89 10.15 -0.35
C ILE A 270 -6.57 11.65 -0.33
N THR A 271 -5.30 12.04 -0.52
CA THR A 271 -4.89 13.45 -0.39
C THR A 271 -3.75 13.85 -1.33
N LYS A 272 -3.73 15.11 -1.77
CA LYS A 272 -2.70 15.69 -2.66
C LYS A 272 -2.63 14.95 -4.01
N LEU A 273 -3.64 15.17 -4.84
CA LEU A 273 -3.86 14.38 -6.05
C LEU A 273 -4.27 15.26 -7.21
N TYR A 274 -4.12 14.74 -8.41
CA TYR A 274 -4.84 15.30 -9.55
C TYR A 274 -5.20 14.25 -10.60
N ALA A 275 -6.26 14.53 -11.34
CA ALA A 275 -6.65 13.76 -12.50
C ALA A 275 -6.86 14.68 -13.71
N VAL A 276 -6.44 14.22 -14.89
CA VAL A 276 -6.61 14.89 -16.17
C VAL A 276 -7.10 13.88 -17.20
N GLY A 277 -7.87 14.33 -18.20
CA GLY A 277 -8.36 13.49 -19.29
C GLY A 277 -9.87 13.35 -19.27
N THR A 278 -10.39 12.13 -19.37
CA THR A 278 -11.84 11.90 -19.45
C THR A 278 -12.27 10.83 -18.44
N VAL A 279 -13.32 11.12 -17.69
CA VAL A 279 -13.97 10.16 -16.78
C VAL A 279 -15.41 9.98 -17.26
N ASN A 280 -15.73 8.78 -17.75
CA ASN A 280 -17.02 8.47 -18.35
C ASN A 280 -17.71 7.32 -17.59
N GLY A 281 -18.91 7.58 -17.09
CA GLY A 281 -19.72 6.61 -16.37
C GLY A 281 -21.21 6.86 -16.51
N ASN A 282 -22.00 6.15 -15.71
CA ASN A 282 -23.45 6.28 -15.62
C ASN A 282 -23.84 6.87 -14.25
N ASN A 283 -23.55 6.16 -13.16
CA ASN A 283 -23.80 6.59 -11.78
C ASN A 283 -22.49 6.94 -11.06
N TYR A 284 -22.58 7.75 -9.98
CA TYR A 284 -21.49 8.14 -9.10
C TYR A 284 -20.15 8.39 -9.83
N VAL A 285 -20.15 9.39 -10.70
CA VAL A 285 -18.99 9.73 -11.53
C VAL A 285 -18.27 10.92 -10.93
N GLY A 286 -16.98 10.79 -10.63
CA GLY A 286 -16.18 11.88 -10.08
C GLY A 286 -14.84 12.06 -10.75
N GLY A 287 -14.37 13.30 -10.87
CA GLY A 287 -13.04 13.57 -11.45
C GLY A 287 -11.89 12.84 -10.74
N ILE A 288 -11.98 12.68 -9.41
CA ILE A 288 -10.98 11.99 -8.58
C ILE A 288 -11.53 10.68 -8.03
N VAL A 289 -12.72 10.71 -7.42
CA VAL A 289 -13.34 9.53 -6.79
C VAL A 289 -14.78 9.38 -7.25
N GLY A 290 -15.23 8.19 -7.62
CA GLY A 290 -16.66 7.97 -7.92
C GLY A 290 -17.53 8.13 -6.67
N TYR A 291 -17.33 7.21 -5.71
CA TYR A 291 -18.08 7.19 -4.45
C TYR A 291 -17.17 7.09 -3.23
N ASN A 292 -17.32 8.03 -2.29
CA ASN A 292 -16.67 8.00 -0.99
C ASN A 292 -17.68 7.56 0.09
N VAL A 293 -17.54 6.32 0.54
CA VAL A 293 -18.53 5.60 1.35
C VAL A 293 -18.51 6.03 2.82
N CYS A 294 -17.36 6.47 3.34
CA CYS A 294 -17.14 6.66 4.77
C CYS A 294 -17.22 8.12 5.19
N LEU A 295 -18.03 8.39 6.23
CA LEU A 295 -18.25 9.74 6.79
C LEU A 295 -17.00 10.38 7.41
N ARG A 296 -15.93 9.60 7.64
CA ARG A 296 -14.64 10.09 8.17
C ARG A 296 -13.50 10.04 7.16
N CYS A 297 -13.79 9.58 5.94
CA CYS A 297 -12.83 9.54 4.85
C CYS A 297 -12.92 10.83 4.08
N PHE A 298 -11.79 11.51 3.91
CA PHE A 298 -11.74 12.78 3.23
C PHE A 298 -10.88 12.68 1.98
N ILE A 299 -11.36 13.36 0.95
CA ILE A 299 -10.56 13.73 -0.23
C ILE A 299 -10.09 15.15 0.04
N SER A 300 -8.79 15.38 0.04
CA SER A 300 -8.26 16.72 0.32
C SER A 300 -7.10 17.12 -0.58
N ASN A 301 -6.98 18.43 -0.84
CA ASN A 301 -5.90 19.00 -1.63
C ASN A 301 -5.82 18.35 -3.03
N ALA A 302 -6.96 18.20 -3.70
CA ALA A 302 -7.06 17.54 -5.00
C ALA A 302 -7.57 18.49 -6.07
N TYR A 303 -7.21 18.25 -7.33
CA TYR A 303 -7.85 18.94 -8.45
C TYR A 303 -8.16 18.02 -9.61
N SER A 304 -9.24 18.32 -10.32
CA SER A 304 -9.63 17.60 -11.54
C SER A 304 -9.62 18.56 -12.72
N ASN A 305 -8.79 18.27 -13.72
CA ASN A 305 -8.87 18.85 -15.06
C ASN A 305 -9.39 17.80 -16.05
N SER A 306 -10.34 16.97 -15.61
CA SER A 306 -10.95 15.95 -16.43
C SER A 306 -12.27 16.45 -17.00
N THR A 307 -12.54 16.11 -18.26
CA THR A 307 -13.91 16.10 -18.80
C THR A 307 -14.68 14.95 -18.14
N ILE A 308 -15.75 15.27 -17.43
CA ILE A 308 -16.52 14.29 -16.66
C ILE A 308 -17.88 14.13 -17.31
N ILE A 309 -18.24 12.90 -17.63
CA ILE A 309 -19.50 12.56 -18.31
C ILE A 309 -20.21 11.51 -17.48
N GLY A 310 -21.46 11.79 -17.10
CA GLY A 310 -22.31 10.82 -16.43
C GLY A 310 -23.79 11.16 -16.53
N ASN A 311 -24.63 10.36 -15.89
CA ASN A 311 -26.08 10.53 -15.92
C ASN A 311 -26.65 10.85 -14.54
N ASN A 312 -26.08 10.29 -13.46
CA ASN A 312 -26.58 10.44 -12.10
C ASN A 312 -25.43 10.58 -11.07
N LEU A 313 -25.59 11.51 -10.12
CA LEU A 313 -24.61 11.82 -9.08
C LEU A 313 -23.20 12.05 -9.65
N VAL A 314 -23.09 13.04 -10.53
CA VAL A 314 -21.86 13.43 -11.22
C VAL A 314 -21.25 14.64 -10.52
N GLY A 315 -19.95 14.58 -10.21
CA GLY A 315 -19.27 15.68 -9.53
C GLY A 315 -17.85 15.92 -10.02
N GLY A 316 -17.43 17.19 -10.05
CA GLY A 316 -16.11 17.58 -10.56
C GLY A 316 -14.92 16.93 -9.83
N ILE A 317 -15.06 16.64 -8.52
CA ILE A 317 -14.06 15.91 -7.71
C ILE A 317 -14.57 14.54 -7.28
N VAL A 318 -15.77 14.48 -6.69
CA VAL A 318 -16.39 13.25 -6.24
C VAL A 318 -17.86 13.21 -6.63
N GLY A 319 -18.34 12.06 -7.12
CA GLY A 319 -19.76 11.87 -7.45
C GLY A 319 -20.64 11.97 -6.20
N ARG A 320 -20.22 11.32 -5.11
CA ARG A 320 -20.79 11.50 -3.75
C ARG A 320 -19.73 11.31 -2.67
N GLY A 321 -19.56 12.31 -1.80
CA GLY A 321 -18.55 12.25 -0.74
C GLY A 321 -18.33 13.57 -0.02
N ILE A 322 -17.28 13.63 0.80
CA ILE A 322 -16.80 14.85 1.45
C ILE A 322 -15.45 15.24 0.83
N ILE A 323 -15.35 16.48 0.37
CA ILE A 323 -14.11 17.07 -0.15
C ILE A 323 -13.60 18.20 0.75
N ARG A 324 -12.31 18.48 0.66
CA ARG A 324 -11.66 19.64 1.31
C ARG A 324 -10.61 20.25 0.39
N ASN A 325 -10.51 21.57 0.36
CA ASN A 325 -9.39 22.29 -0.29
C ASN A 325 -9.10 21.79 -1.72
N SER A 326 -10.15 21.65 -2.52
CA SER A 326 -10.06 21.00 -3.84
C SER A 326 -10.77 21.84 -4.90
N PHE A 327 -10.35 21.74 -6.15
CA PHE A 327 -10.89 22.58 -7.22
C PHE A 327 -11.01 21.87 -8.57
N VAL A 328 -11.95 22.34 -9.40
CA VAL A 328 -12.32 21.74 -10.68
C VAL A 328 -11.98 22.70 -11.83
N LEU A 329 -11.36 22.15 -12.86
CA LEU A 329 -10.90 22.86 -14.06
C LEU A 329 -11.48 22.28 -15.36
N GLY A 330 -11.94 21.03 -15.34
CA GLY A 330 -12.53 20.38 -16.51
C GLY A 330 -14.05 20.53 -16.56
N ASP A 331 -14.63 20.29 -17.73
CA ASP A 331 -16.08 20.38 -17.95
C ASP A 331 -16.83 19.18 -17.34
N VAL A 332 -18.05 19.43 -16.88
CA VAL A 332 -18.91 18.40 -16.28
C VAL A 332 -20.23 18.32 -17.04
N TYR A 333 -20.45 17.18 -17.70
CA TYR A 333 -21.64 16.88 -18.50
C TYR A 333 -22.53 15.86 -17.80
N VAL A 334 -23.81 16.20 -17.65
CA VAL A 334 -24.82 15.35 -17.02
C VAL A 334 -25.96 15.08 -18.01
N ASN A 335 -26.04 13.88 -18.56
CA ASN A 335 -27.11 13.54 -19.51
C ASN A 335 -28.37 13.13 -18.75
N GLN A 336 -29.35 14.03 -18.67
CA GLN A 336 -30.57 13.86 -17.85
C GLN A 336 -31.62 12.90 -18.44
N ASN A 337 -31.29 11.63 -18.70
CA ASN A 337 -32.25 10.72 -19.35
C ASN A 337 -33.00 9.73 -18.43
N GLU A 338 -32.66 9.55 -17.16
CA GLU A 338 -33.46 8.70 -16.26
C GLU A 338 -33.54 9.26 -14.83
N PHE A 339 -34.51 10.14 -14.61
CA PHE A 339 -35.06 10.35 -13.28
C PHE A 339 -35.90 9.12 -12.93
N LEU A 340 -35.42 8.26 -12.02
CA LEU A 340 -36.30 7.31 -11.34
C LEU A 340 -36.45 7.69 -9.86
N PRO A 341 -37.68 7.99 -9.40
CA PRO A 341 -37.97 8.49 -8.07
C PRO A 341 -38.29 7.36 -7.10
N SER A 342 -37.76 7.42 -5.87
CA SER A 342 -38.50 7.14 -4.61
C SER A 342 -37.55 7.12 -3.41
N ASP A 343 -37.81 8.00 -2.46
CA ASP A 343 -37.56 7.83 -1.03
C ASP A 343 -36.10 7.81 -0.55
N ARG A 344 -35.44 8.98 -0.57
CA ARG A 344 -34.55 9.54 0.50
C ARG A 344 -33.49 10.55 0.04
N TYR A 345 -33.61 11.17 -1.13
CA TYR A 345 -32.60 12.14 -1.57
C TYR A 345 -33.25 13.46 -1.96
N SER A 346 -32.82 14.53 -1.29
CA SER A 346 -33.30 15.88 -1.53
C SER A 346 -32.80 16.33 -2.91
N PRO A 347 -33.64 16.92 -3.76
CA PRO A 347 -33.25 17.45 -5.08
C PRO A 347 -32.33 18.70 -4.98
N PHE A 348 -31.68 18.93 -3.84
CA PHE A 348 -30.78 20.04 -3.57
C PHE A 348 -29.34 19.61 -3.22
N ASP A 349 -29.05 18.30 -3.22
CA ASP A 349 -27.72 17.76 -2.89
C ASP A 349 -26.83 17.66 -4.15
N PHE A 350 -26.62 18.79 -4.85
CA PHE A 350 -25.78 18.83 -6.04
C PHE A 350 -24.30 19.03 -5.70
N THR A 351 -23.50 18.08 -6.21
CA THR A 351 -22.16 17.74 -5.79
C THR A 351 -21.10 18.37 -6.68
N LEU A 352 -20.71 19.60 -6.32
CA LEU A 352 -19.29 19.98 -6.38
C LEU A 352 -18.55 19.18 -5.28
N GLY A 353 -18.57 17.85 -5.36
CA GLY A 353 -18.23 16.98 -4.23
C GLY A 353 -18.89 17.37 -2.91
N ASN A 354 -20.18 17.73 -2.92
CA ASN A 354 -20.94 18.35 -1.83
C ASN A 354 -20.36 19.68 -1.32
N ILE A 355 -20.97 20.82 -1.72
CA ILE A 355 -20.97 22.04 -0.90
C ILE A 355 -21.99 21.93 0.27
N TYR A 356 -22.82 20.89 0.31
CA TYR A 356 -23.63 20.56 1.50
C TYR A 356 -23.54 19.08 1.85
N SER A 357 -23.17 18.79 3.11
CA SER A 357 -23.35 17.48 3.74
C SER A 357 -24.56 17.55 4.65
N TYR A 358 -25.39 16.51 4.63
CA TYR A 358 -26.31 16.24 5.73
C TYR A 358 -25.50 16.01 7.03
N GLY A 359 -25.83 16.76 8.09
CA GLY A 359 -25.20 16.64 9.42
C GLY A 359 -24.00 17.57 9.65
N ASN A 360 -23.94 18.16 10.85
CA ASN A 360 -22.96 19.13 11.33
C ASN A 360 -21.49 18.64 11.28
N TYR A 361 -20.85 18.64 10.10
CA TYR A 361 -19.43 18.36 9.96
C TYR A 361 -18.74 19.44 9.13
N ASP A 362 -17.54 19.83 9.56
CA ASP A 362 -16.74 20.96 9.11
C ASP A 362 -16.50 20.94 7.57
N LEU A 363 -17.13 21.89 6.87
CA LEU A 363 -17.19 22.05 5.40
C LEU A 363 -16.12 23.06 4.95
N SER A 364 -15.08 22.62 4.24
CA SER A 364 -13.96 23.50 3.83
C SER A 364 -13.80 23.58 2.30
N LYS A 365 -14.03 24.78 1.74
CA LYS A 365 -13.51 25.35 0.47
C LYS A 365 -13.36 24.42 -0.75
N GLY A 366 -14.36 24.43 -1.64
CA GLY A 366 -14.32 23.86 -2.99
C GLY A 366 -14.54 24.91 -4.07
N PHE A 367 -13.84 24.81 -5.21
CA PHE A 367 -13.83 25.85 -6.27
C PHE A 367 -14.01 25.31 -7.70
N ILE A 368 -14.55 26.12 -8.61
CA ILE A 368 -14.71 25.87 -10.05
C ILE A 368 -14.09 27.01 -10.85
N TYR A 369 -13.34 26.68 -11.89
CA TYR A 369 -12.81 27.66 -12.81
C TYR A 369 -13.90 28.34 -13.66
N SER A 370 -13.87 29.68 -13.68
CA SER A 370 -14.90 30.53 -14.31
C SER A 370 -15.18 30.26 -15.80
N GLY A 371 -14.25 29.66 -16.54
CA GLY A 371 -14.39 29.38 -17.97
C GLY A 371 -14.92 27.98 -18.30
N LYS A 372 -15.63 27.33 -17.37
CA LYS A 372 -16.07 25.92 -17.53
C LYS A 372 -17.56 25.75 -17.57
N THR A 373 -17.96 24.75 -18.35
CA THR A 373 -19.36 24.40 -18.53
C THR A 373 -19.77 23.43 -17.45
N ILE A 374 -20.76 23.83 -16.66
CA ILE A 374 -21.59 22.93 -15.88
C ILE A 374 -23.01 23.12 -16.40
N GLU A 375 -23.43 22.23 -17.29
CA GLU A 375 -24.77 22.32 -17.86
C GLU A 375 -25.83 22.09 -16.77
N ASN A 376 -26.87 22.93 -16.77
CA ASN A 376 -28.07 22.80 -15.93
C ASN A 376 -27.92 23.07 -14.42
N TYR A 377 -26.86 23.78 -13.96
CA TYR A 377 -26.68 24.11 -12.54
C TYR A 377 -26.15 25.53 -12.27
N ASP A 378 -26.66 26.15 -11.20
CA ASP A 378 -26.16 27.42 -10.67
C ASP A 378 -24.93 27.18 -9.76
N ILE A 379 -23.81 27.81 -10.10
CA ILE A 379 -22.58 27.77 -9.30
C ILE A 379 -22.60 28.92 -8.29
N PRO A 380 -22.40 28.68 -6.97
CA PRO A 380 -22.24 29.76 -6.01
C PRO A 380 -21.06 30.65 -6.40
N THR A 381 -21.26 31.96 -6.49
CA THR A 381 -20.22 32.92 -6.91
C THR A 381 -18.97 32.87 -6.02
N SER A 382 -19.12 32.54 -4.73
CA SER A 382 -18.02 32.34 -3.78
C SER A 382 -17.13 31.11 -4.07
N SER A 383 -17.61 30.22 -4.93
CA SER A 383 -16.91 29.01 -5.36
C SER A 383 -16.31 29.15 -6.75
N ILE A 384 -16.44 30.31 -7.41
CA ILE A 384 -15.82 30.57 -8.71
C ILE A 384 -14.38 31.06 -8.49
N ILE A 385 -13.44 30.50 -9.24
CA ILE A 385 -12.04 30.93 -9.30
C ILE A 385 -11.68 31.40 -10.70
N THR A 386 -10.87 32.44 -10.74
CA THR A 386 -10.39 33.08 -11.97
C THR A 386 -9.02 32.55 -12.37
N GLU A 387 -8.62 32.79 -13.63
CA GLU A 387 -7.30 32.41 -14.12
C GLU A 387 -6.19 33.11 -13.32
N LYS A 388 -6.43 34.38 -12.96
CA LYS A 388 -5.52 35.16 -12.13
C LYS A 388 -5.26 34.51 -10.77
N GLU A 389 -6.29 33.92 -10.14
CA GLU A 389 -6.14 33.21 -8.87
C GLU A 389 -5.41 31.87 -9.04
N LEU A 390 -5.66 31.15 -10.13
CA LEU A 390 -4.94 29.91 -10.47
C LEU A 390 -3.46 30.15 -10.82
N LEU A 391 -3.10 31.35 -11.25
CA LEU A 391 -1.71 31.74 -11.50
C LEU A 391 -1.06 32.42 -10.28
N ASP A 392 -1.80 32.64 -9.20
CA ASP A 392 -1.29 33.21 -7.95
C ASP A 392 -0.94 32.12 -6.95
N LYS A 393 0.37 31.91 -6.74
CA LYS A 393 0.90 31.02 -5.71
C LYS A 393 0.25 31.25 -4.33
N ASN A 394 0.01 32.51 -3.94
CA ASN A 394 -0.53 32.82 -2.62
C ASN A 394 -1.96 32.32 -2.45
N TRP A 395 -2.73 32.22 -3.54
CA TRP A 395 -4.07 31.66 -3.49
C TRP A 395 -4.03 30.20 -3.04
N TYR A 396 -3.14 29.37 -3.60
CA TYR A 396 -2.99 27.97 -3.17
C TYR A 396 -2.58 27.84 -1.70
N ILE A 397 -1.65 28.67 -1.24
CA ILE A 397 -1.13 28.60 0.13
C ILE A 397 -2.19 29.10 1.13
N ASN A 398 -2.79 30.25 0.89
CA ASN A 398 -3.68 30.89 1.87
C ASN A 398 -5.12 30.36 1.80
N THR A 399 -5.57 29.99 0.61
CA THR A 399 -6.94 29.51 0.40
C THR A 399 -7.02 28.01 0.62
N LEU A 400 -6.13 27.23 0.00
CA LEU A 400 -6.18 25.76 0.00
C LEU A 400 -5.21 25.10 1.01
N ASN A 401 -4.37 25.88 1.70
CA ASN A 401 -3.34 25.38 2.60
C ASN A 401 -2.38 24.38 1.91
N TYR A 402 -1.98 24.67 0.67
CA TYR A 402 -0.98 23.87 -0.02
C TYR A 402 0.41 24.12 0.57
N ASP A 403 1.18 23.04 0.73
CA ASP A 403 2.55 23.09 1.26
C ASP A 403 3.55 23.25 0.13
N GLU A 404 4.38 24.31 0.21
CA GLU A 404 5.44 24.58 -0.75
C GLU A 404 6.54 23.51 -0.79
N ASN A 405 6.69 22.68 0.24
CA ASN A 405 7.65 21.57 0.19
C ASN A 405 7.15 20.40 -0.66
N ILE A 406 5.85 20.40 -0.97
CA ILE A 406 5.17 19.33 -1.69
C ILE A 406 4.83 19.76 -3.11
N TRP A 407 4.37 20.99 -3.31
CA TRP A 407 3.94 21.50 -4.61
C TRP A 407 4.99 22.41 -5.23
N ASP A 408 5.26 22.18 -6.52
CA ASP A 408 6.09 23.04 -7.34
C ASP A 408 5.20 24.08 -8.01
N PHE A 409 5.39 25.32 -7.58
CA PHE A 409 4.68 26.50 -8.09
C PHE A 409 5.50 27.27 -9.14
N SER A 410 6.73 26.86 -9.44
CA SER A 410 7.56 27.53 -10.45
C SER A 410 6.94 27.47 -11.85
N VAL A 411 6.11 26.46 -12.09
CA VAL A 411 5.39 26.23 -13.34
C VAL A 411 4.24 27.23 -13.58
N LEU A 412 3.78 27.94 -12.53
CA LEU A 412 2.70 28.94 -12.65
C LEU A 412 3.09 30.09 -13.60
N GLU A 413 4.36 30.50 -13.62
CA GLU A 413 4.85 31.56 -14.50
C GLU A 413 4.69 31.21 -16.00
N ASN A 414 4.61 29.91 -16.30
CA ASN A 414 4.42 29.39 -17.66
C ASN A 414 2.94 29.15 -18.03
N GLY A 415 2.01 29.62 -17.18
CA GLY A 415 0.58 29.37 -17.37
C GLY A 415 0.16 27.94 -17.02
N CYS A 416 1.00 27.18 -16.31
CA CYS A 416 0.72 25.80 -15.94
C CYS A 416 0.20 25.69 -14.51
N LEU A 417 -0.52 24.61 -14.22
CA LEU A 417 -0.98 24.29 -12.86
C LEU A 417 0.16 23.73 -12.01
N PRO A 418 0.10 23.89 -10.68
CA PRO A 418 1.11 23.33 -9.79
C PRO A 418 1.20 21.81 -9.93
N ILE A 419 2.44 21.32 -9.92
CA ILE A 419 2.76 19.89 -9.95
C ILE A 419 3.39 19.48 -8.62
N LEU A 420 3.58 18.19 -8.38
CA LEU A 420 4.19 17.68 -7.15
C LEU A 420 5.73 17.71 -7.26
N LYS A 421 6.44 18.29 -6.29
CA LYS A 421 7.92 18.37 -6.22
C LYS A 421 8.58 16.98 -6.23
N ASN A 422 9.86 16.95 -6.66
CA ASN A 422 10.77 15.79 -6.78
C ASN A 422 10.59 14.93 -8.04
N LYS A 423 10.27 15.51 -9.19
CA LYS A 423 10.04 14.74 -10.42
C LYS A 423 10.75 15.34 -11.62
N GLU A 424 11.68 14.59 -12.20
CA GLU A 424 12.18 14.85 -13.56
C GLU A 424 11.16 14.30 -14.57
N GLY A 425 10.77 15.11 -15.56
CA GLY A 425 9.93 14.66 -16.68
C GLY A 425 8.42 14.55 -16.40
N GLN A 426 7.87 15.33 -15.46
CA GLN A 426 6.42 15.45 -15.32
C GLN A 426 5.78 16.19 -16.50
N THR A 427 4.64 15.70 -16.94
CA THR A 427 3.78 16.40 -17.90
C THR A 427 3.22 17.66 -17.26
N LEU A 428 3.46 18.81 -17.91
CA LEU A 428 2.96 20.10 -17.49
C LEU A 428 1.60 20.35 -18.15
N TYR A 429 0.62 20.77 -17.36
CA TYR A 429 -0.73 21.09 -17.85
C TYR A 429 -0.95 22.60 -17.85
N LYS A 430 -1.09 23.18 -19.04
CA LYS A 430 -1.40 24.61 -19.19
C LYS A 430 -2.88 24.89 -18.95
N ILE A 431 -3.16 26.02 -18.33
CA ILE A 431 -4.53 26.52 -18.16
C ILE A 431 -5.14 26.91 -19.51
N SER A 432 -4.33 27.32 -20.49
CA SER A 432 -4.78 27.81 -21.81
C SER A 432 -5.07 26.73 -22.85
N ASP A 433 -4.71 25.45 -22.60
CA ASP A 433 -5.03 24.34 -23.53
C ASP A 433 -6.53 23.92 -23.45
N ASN A 434 -7.34 24.75 -22.81
CA ASN A 434 -8.71 24.50 -22.37
C ASN A 434 -9.75 25.46 -23.01
N ASN A 435 -9.35 26.22 -24.05
CA ASN A 435 -10.21 27.14 -24.82
C ASN A 435 -10.50 26.62 -26.23
#